data_AF-X1Q011-F1
#
_entry.id   AF-X1Q011-F1
#
_cell.length_a   1.000
_cell.length_b   1.000
_cell.length_c   1.000
_cell.angle_alpha   90.00
_cell.angle_beta   90.00
_cell.angle_gamma   90.00
#
_symmetry.space_group_name_H-M   'P 1'
#
loop_
_entity.id
_entity.type
_entity.pdbx_description
1 polymer ?
#
loop_
_entity_poly.entity_id
_entity_poly.type
_entity_poly.pdbx_seq_one_letter_code
_entity_poly.pdbx_strand_id
1 'polypeptide(L)' 'LAAIEKASLDAIKAENLLPDSLPEGRELREGKHLFEKIWGKDPYGQISELEKIGLGRSDYTIEEIE' A
#
# COMPACT_ATOMS: atom_id res chain seq x y z
N LEU A 1 -4.72 -4.56 -13.74
CA LEU A 1 -3.83 -3.52 -13.17
C LEU A 1 -4.13 -3.32 -11.69
N ALA A 2 -5.39 -3.03 -11.32
CA ALA A 2 -5.80 -2.81 -9.92
C ALA A 2 -5.35 -3.89 -8.92
N ALA A 3 -5.47 -5.19 -9.26
CA ALA A 3 -5.00 -6.30 -8.44
C ALA A 3 -3.49 -6.26 -8.13
N ILE A 4 -2.66 -5.94 -9.13
CA ILE A 4 -1.19 -5.89 -8.97
C ILE A 4 -0.80 -4.69 -8.08
N GLU A 5 -1.43 -3.53 -8.31
CA GLU A 5 -1.22 -2.34 -7.48
C GLU A 5 -1.60 -2.60 -6.02
N LYS A 6 -2.76 -3.26 -5.80
CA LYS A 6 -3.19 -3.65 -4.45
C LYS A 6 -2.23 -4.65 -3.80
N ALA A 7 -1.86 -5.72 -4.51
CA ALA A 7 -0.92 -6.71 -4.00
C ALA A 7 0.44 -6.08 -3.65
N SER A 8 0.88 -5.09 -4.43
CA SER A 8 2.13 -4.37 -4.18
C SER A 8 2.05 -3.50 -2.92
N LEU A 9 0.93 -2.83 -2.67
CA LEU A 9 0.71 -2.11 -1.41
C LEU A 9 0.59 -3.07 -0.23
N ASP A 10 -0.19 -4.14 -0.36
CA ASP A 10 -0.41 -5.12 0.72
C ASP A 10 0.91 -5.84 1.13
N ALA A 11 1.88 -5.93 0.23
CA ALA A 11 3.22 -6.45 0.53
C ALA A 11 4.08 -5.51 1.40
N ILE A 12 3.72 -4.22 1.52
CA ILE A 12 4.46 -3.23 2.31
C ILE A 12 4.06 -3.33 3.78
N LYS A 13 4.92 -3.97 4.57
CA LYS A 13 4.69 -4.17 6.01
C LYS A 13 5.37 -3.11 6.85
N ALA A 14 4.66 -2.60 7.85
CA ALA A 14 5.20 -1.60 8.77
C ALA A 14 6.39 -2.14 9.58
N GLU A 15 6.40 -3.44 9.90
CA GLU A 15 7.53 -4.09 10.59
C GLU A 15 8.84 -4.10 9.79
N ASN A 16 8.77 -3.94 8.47
CA ASN A 16 9.93 -3.93 7.58
C ASN A 16 10.47 -2.51 7.33
N LEU A 17 9.93 -1.48 8.01
CA LEU A 17 10.43 -0.11 7.88
C LEU A 17 11.87 -0.04 8.36
N LEU A 18 12.75 0.50 7.50
CA LEU A 18 14.08 0.93 7.91
C LEU A 18 13.94 2.27 8.66
N PRO A 19 14.30 2.36 9.95
CA PRO A 19 14.05 3.57 10.74
C PRO A 19 14.67 4.84 10.13
N ASP A 20 15.87 4.69 9.55
CA ASP A 20 16.62 5.80 8.93
C ASP A 20 16.10 6.20 7.54
N SER A 21 15.13 5.47 6.97
CA SER A 21 14.53 5.80 5.67
C SER A 21 13.31 6.72 5.77
N LEU A 22 12.90 7.06 6.99
CA LEU A 22 11.80 7.99 7.21
C LEU A 22 12.19 9.40 6.76
N PRO A 23 11.33 10.12 6.00
CA PRO A 23 11.61 11.50 5.61
C PRO A 23 11.90 12.39 6.81
N GLU A 24 12.83 13.32 6.65
CA GLU A 24 13.23 14.26 7.70
C GLU A 24 12.01 15.01 8.28
N GLY A 25 11.97 15.12 9.61
CA GLY A 25 10.90 15.81 10.32
C GLY A 25 9.56 15.04 10.36
N ARG A 26 9.56 13.75 10.05
CA ARG A 26 8.37 12.90 10.19
C ARG A 26 8.51 11.88 11.30
N GLU A 27 7.35 11.54 11.84
CA GLU A 27 7.14 10.45 12.79
C GLU A 27 5.99 9.57 12.27
N LEU A 28 5.97 8.31 12.69
CA LEU A 28 4.86 7.41 12.39
C LEU A 28 3.63 7.81 13.21
N ARG A 29 2.53 8.10 12.52
CA ARG A 29 1.23 8.39 13.12
C ARG A 29 0.42 7.11 13.34
N GLU A 30 -0.75 7.25 13.95
CA GLU A 30 -1.77 6.21 13.90
C GLU A 30 -2.21 5.93 12.46
N GLY A 31 -2.49 4.66 12.16
CA GLY A 31 -2.87 4.21 10.83
C GLY A 31 -2.72 2.70 10.71
N LYS A 32 -3.33 2.12 9.68
CA LYS A 32 -3.25 0.68 9.41
C LYS A 32 -2.04 0.35 8.56
N HIS A 33 -1.91 1.02 7.42
CA HIS A 33 -0.84 0.78 6.45
C HIS A 33 0.37 1.69 6.70
N LEU A 34 1.59 1.26 6.36
CA LEU A 34 2.82 2.05 6.59
C LEU A 34 2.75 3.45 5.93
N PHE A 35 2.33 3.52 4.67
CA PHE A 35 2.17 4.80 3.97
C PHE A 35 1.08 5.69 4.57
N GLU A 36 0.04 5.12 5.17
CA GLU A 36 -0.96 5.89 5.91
C GLU A 36 -0.31 6.53 7.14
N LYS A 37 0.49 5.76 7.90
CA LYS A 37 1.23 6.26 9.07
C LYS A 37 2.22 7.37 8.72
N ILE A 38 2.88 7.28 7.56
CA ILE A 38 3.86 8.26 7.10
C ILE A 38 3.17 9.53 6.56
N TRP A 39 2.21 9.37 5.64
CA TRP A 39 1.63 10.46 4.83
C TRP A 39 0.28 10.98 5.33
N GLY A 40 -0.41 10.26 6.21
CA GLY A 40 -1.74 10.61 6.72
C GLY A 40 -2.85 10.53 5.66
N LYS A 41 -2.65 9.72 4.61
CA LYS A 41 -3.60 9.55 3.50
C LYS A 41 -3.87 8.07 3.27
N ASP A 42 -5.07 7.76 2.77
CA ASP A 42 -5.42 6.43 2.33
C ASP A 42 -4.53 6.02 1.13
N PRO A 43 -3.67 4.99 1.28
CA PRO A 43 -2.80 4.55 0.19
C PRO A 43 -3.57 3.82 -0.92
N TYR A 44 -4.80 3.35 -0.66
CA TYR A 44 -5.58 2.56 -1.62
C TYR A 44 -6.44 3.42 -2.56
N GLY A 45 -6.47 4.75 -2.39
CA GLY A 45 -7.31 5.64 -3.20
C GLY A 45 -7.09 5.49 -4.71
N GLN A 46 -5.85 5.24 -5.14
CA GLN A 46 -5.54 4.99 -6.56
C GLN A 46 -6.18 3.70 -7.09
N ILE A 47 -6.31 2.66 -6.26
CA ILE A 47 -6.90 1.38 -6.67
C ILE A 47 -8.40 1.54 -6.92
N SER A 48 -9.09 2.28 -6.05
CA SER A 48 -10.51 2.60 -6.26
C SER A 48 -10.72 3.35 -7.57
N GLU A 49 -9.81 4.25 -7.95
CA GLU A 49 -9.93 4.96 -9.22
C GLU A 49 -9.67 4.05 -10.42
N LEU A 50 -8.65 3.19 -10.35
CA LEU A 50 -8.37 2.19 -11.38
C LEU A 50 -9.56 1.26 -11.65
N GLU A 51 -10.29 0.85 -10.60
CA GLU A 51 -11.50 0.05 -10.76
C GLU A 51 -12.63 0.84 -11.43
N LYS A 52 -12.85 2.11 -11.05
CA LYS A 52 -13.90 2.96 -11.65
C LYS A 52 -13.71 3.18 -13.15
N ILE A 53 -12.47 3.34 -13.60
CA ILE A 53 -12.15 3.52 -15.02
C ILE A 53 -11.99 2.20 -15.79
N GLY A 54 -12.26 1.06 -15.14
CA GLY A 54 -12.30 -0.25 -15.79
C GLY A 54 -10.93 -0.90 -16.04
N LEU A 55 -9.87 -0.51 -15.32
CA LEU A 55 -8.52 -1.08 -15.48
C LEU A 55 -8.29 -2.38 -14.66
N GLY A 56 -9.37 -3.12 -14.44
CA GLY A 56 -9.40 -4.40 -13.72
C GLY A 56 -9.97 -4.29 -12.31
N ARG A 57 -10.01 -5.43 -11.61
CA ARG A 57 -10.44 -5.54 -10.22
C ARG A 57 -9.25 -5.64 -9.28
N SER A 58 -9.44 -5.27 -8.03
CA SER A 58 -8.44 -5.29 -6.97
C SER A 58 -8.34 -6.65 -6.25
N ASP A 59 -9.32 -7.54 -6.41
CA ASP A 59 -9.26 -8.88 -5.83
C ASP A 59 -8.11 -9.70 -6.42
N TYR A 60 -7.35 -10.38 -5.56
CA TYR A 60 -6.25 -11.24 -5.96
C TYR A 60 -6.03 -12.37 -4.94
N THR A 61 -5.33 -13.40 -5.38
CA THR A 61 -4.78 -14.48 -4.55
C THR A 61 -3.28 -14.55 -4.78
N ILE A 62 -2.52 -14.97 -3.77
CA ILE A 62 -1.08 -15.24 -3.90
C ILE A 62 -0.90 -16.75 -3.97
N GLU A 63 -0.11 -17.19 -4.94
CA GLU A 63 0.37 -18.57 -5.05
C GLU A 63 1.90 -18.52 -5.02
N GLU A 64 2.50 -19.22 -4.07
CA GLU A 64 3.94 -19.39 -3.97
C GLU A 64 4.34 -20.62 -4.80
N ILE A 65 5.36 -20.47 -5.65
CA ILE A 65 5.82 -21.52 -6.55
C ILE A 65 7.14 -22.08 -6.01
N GLU A 66 7.21 -23.40 -5.86
CA GLU A 66 8.40 -24.15 -5.44
C GLU A 66 9.35 -24.48 -6.60
#